data_AF-Q9GMV3-F1
#
_entry.id   AF-Q9GMV3-F1
#
_cell.length_a   1.000
_cell.length_b   1.000
_cell.length_c   1.000
_cell.angle_alpha   90.00
_cell.angle_beta   90.00
_cell.angle_gamma   90.00
#
_symmetry.space_group_name_H-M   'P 1'
#
loop_
_entity.id
_entity.type
_entity.pdbx_description
1 polymer ?
#
loop_
_entity_poly.entity_id
_entity_poly.type
_entity_poly.pdbx_seq_one_letter_code
_entity_poly.pdbx_strand_id
1 'polypeptide(L)'
;MVELGEWDKALSVAPGVSVKYWKKLMQRRADQLIQEDKDDVIPYCIAIGDVKKLVHFFMSRGRLKEALLVAQAACEGNMQPLHVSMPKGASYSDDIYKEDFNELLHKVSKELAEWYFQDGRAVLAACCHLAVDNIELAMAYLIRGNELELAVCVGTVLGESAAPATHYALELLARKCMMISICFPSVGYRNLAADLLLMIPDNELHLIKLCAFYPGCTEEINDLHDKCKLPTVEECIQLAETAHADDNIFETVKYYLLSQEPEKALPIGISFVKEYISSSDWTLDTIYPVLDLLSYIRTEKLLLHTCTEARNELLILCGYTGALLAIRRQYQSIAPALYEYTSQLLKRREVSVPLKIEYLSEELDAWRACTQSTSRSLEDSPYTPPSDSQRMVYATLLKRLKEESLKGIIGPDYVTGSNLPSHSDIYISCLTGLKIQGPVFFLEDGKSAISLNDALMWAKVNPFSPLGTGIRLNPF
;
A
#
# COMPACT_ATOMS: atom_id res chain seq x y z
N MET A 1 -39.08 27.59 -34.40
CA MET A 1 -37.74 28.01 -33.92
C MET A 1 -36.91 26.79 -33.51
N VAL A 2 -37.33 26.01 -32.50
CA VAL A 2 -36.61 24.77 -32.09
C VAL A 2 -36.50 23.75 -33.22
N GLU A 3 -37.61 23.47 -33.93
CA GLU A 3 -37.63 22.55 -35.08
C GLU A 3 -36.84 23.08 -36.31
N LEU A 4 -36.50 24.38 -36.30
CA LEU A 4 -35.70 25.03 -37.34
C LEU A 4 -34.22 25.12 -36.94
N GLY A 5 -33.82 24.53 -35.81
CA GLY A 5 -32.44 24.58 -35.29
C GLY A 5 -32.04 25.92 -34.67
N GLU A 6 -32.95 26.90 -34.59
CA GLU A 6 -32.69 28.24 -34.03
C GLU A 6 -32.83 28.24 -32.50
N TRP A 7 -31.95 27.50 -31.83
CA TRP A 7 -31.99 27.28 -30.38
C TRP A 7 -31.81 28.56 -29.57
N ASP A 8 -30.85 29.43 -29.93
CA ASP A 8 -30.57 30.66 -29.19
C ASP A 8 -31.77 31.63 -29.22
N LYS A 9 -32.41 31.75 -30.38
CA LYS A 9 -33.64 32.55 -30.53
C LYS A 9 -34.77 31.95 -29.69
N ALA A 10 -34.99 30.63 -29.78
CA ALA A 10 -36.04 29.97 -29.00
C ALA A 10 -35.84 30.12 -27.48
N LEU A 11 -34.60 30.01 -27.00
CA LEU A 11 -34.26 30.14 -25.58
C LEU A 11 -34.37 31.58 -25.07
N SER A 12 -34.13 32.58 -25.92
CA SER A 12 -34.28 34.00 -25.54
C SER A 12 -35.73 34.41 -25.26
N VAL A 13 -36.71 33.84 -25.97
CA VAL A 13 -38.15 34.13 -25.78
C VAL A 13 -38.87 33.19 -24.82
N ALA A 14 -38.29 32.02 -24.52
CA ALA A 14 -38.89 31.01 -23.64
C ALA A 14 -39.25 31.50 -22.20
N PRO A 15 -38.49 32.41 -21.56
CA PRO A 15 -38.88 32.98 -20.26
C PRO A 15 -40.22 33.73 -20.29
N GLY A 16 -40.61 34.26 -21.45
CA GLY A 16 -41.91 34.93 -21.65
C GLY A 16 -43.11 33.99 -21.56
N VAL A 17 -42.91 32.68 -21.72
CA VAL A 17 -43.94 31.65 -21.50
C VAL A 17 -43.97 31.23 -20.03
N SER A 18 -42.83 30.78 -19.50
CA SER A 18 -42.59 30.58 -18.06
C SER A 18 -41.14 30.18 -17.82
N VAL A 19 -40.63 30.43 -16.61
CA VAL A 19 -39.32 29.95 -16.16
C VAL A 19 -39.24 28.41 -16.19
N LYS A 20 -40.34 27.71 -15.90
CA LYS A 20 -40.42 26.24 -15.97
C LYS A 20 -40.24 25.73 -17.41
N TYR A 21 -40.88 26.39 -18.37
CA TYR A 21 -40.75 26.05 -19.79
C TYR A 21 -39.34 26.33 -20.30
N TRP A 22 -38.77 27.49 -19.95
CA TRP A 22 -37.37 27.81 -20.24
C TRP A 22 -36.41 26.75 -19.69
N LYS A 23 -36.56 26.33 -18.43
CA LYS A 23 -35.71 25.30 -17.83
C LYS A 23 -35.79 23.97 -18.58
N LYS A 24 -37.00 23.53 -18.96
CA LYS A 24 -37.20 22.29 -19.75
C LYS A 24 -36.57 22.39 -21.15
N LEU A 25 -36.65 23.56 -21.78
CA LEU A 25 -36.07 23.78 -23.10
C LEU A 25 -34.54 23.84 -23.04
N MET A 26 -33.98 24.50 -22.03
CA MET A 26 -32.54 24.51 -21.72
C MET A 26 -32.01 23.10 -21.46
N GLN A 27 -32.72 22.28 -20.67
CA GLN A 27 -32.37 20.89 -20.43
C GLN A 27 -32.33 20.07 -21.72
N ARG A 28 -33.35 20.21 -22.58
CA ARG A 28 -33.38 19.52 -23.88
C ARG A 28 -32.20 19.91 -24.78
N ARG A 29 -31.83 21.20 -24.79
CA ARG A 29 -30.67 21.68 -25.55
C ARG A 29 -29.36 21.15 -24.96
N ALA A 30 -29.22 21.15 -23.64
CA ALA A 30 -28.06 20.59 -22.97
C ALA A 30 -27.90 19.09 -23.27
N ASP A 31 -28.97 18.31 -23.17
CA ASP A 31 -28.94 16.86 -23.46
C ASP A 31 -28.53 16.59 -24.92
N GLN A 32 -28.98 17.41 -25.88
CA GLN A 32 -28.53 17.33 -27.27
C GLN A 32 -27.04 17.65 -27.42
N LEU A 33 -26.53 18.69 -26.75
CA LEU A 33 -25.12 19.09 -26.83
C LEU A 33 -24.18 18.08 -26.16
N ILE A 34 -24.66 17.36 -25.13
CA ILE A 34 -23.93 16.23 -24.52
C ILE A 34 -23.80 15.09 -25.53
N GLN A 35 -24.89 14.74 -26.24
CA GLN A 35 -24.86 13.71 -27.28
C GLN A 35 -23.97 14.08 -28.46
N GLU A 36 -23.91 15.37 -28.81
CA GLU A 36 -23.05 15.90 -29.86
C GLU A 36 -21.59 16.12 -29.40
N ASP A 37 -21.29 15.83 -28.13
CA ASP A 37 -19.98 16.03 -27.52
C ASP A 37 -19.42 17.46 -27.74
N LYS A 38 -20.23 18.49 -27.47
CA LYS A 38 -19.83 19.90 -27.61
C LYS A 38 -19.66 20.64 -26.27
N ASP A 39 -18.60 21.43 -26.16
CA ASP A 39 -18.33 22.31 -25.00
C ASP A 39 -19.41 23.38 -24.79
N ASP A 40 -20.20 23.67 -25.82
CA ASP A 40 -21.32 24.62 -25.74
C ASP A 40 -22.32 24.23 -24.65
N VAL A 41 -22.36 22.99 -24.17
CA VAL A 41 -23.24 22.53 -23.07
C VAL A 41 -22.99 23.26 -21.74
N ILE A 42 -21.75 23.67 -21.48
CA ILE A 42 -21.29 24.21 -20.19
C ILE A 42 -22.19 25.36 -19.69
N PRO A 43 -22.39 26.46 -20.46
CA PRO A 43 -23.25 27.56 -20.03
C PRO A 43 -24.70 27.13 -19.78
N TYR A 44 -25.22 26.14 -20.52
CA TYR A 44 -26.59 25.65 -20.31
C TYR A 44 -26.72 24.90 -18.99
N CYS A 45 -25.80 23.98 -18.70
CA CYS A 45 -25.81 23.22 -17.44
C CYS A 45 -25.61 24.13 -16.22
N ILE A 46 -24.71 25.11 -16.31
CA ILE A 46 -24.50 26.11 -15.25
C ILE A 46 -25.80 26.90 -15.01
N ALA A 47 -26.43 27.41 -16.06
CA ALA A 47 -27.65 28.22 -15.96
C ALA A 47 -28.86 27.43 -15.38
N ILE A 48 -28.93 26.12 -15.62
CA ILE A 48 -29.98 25.23 -15.08
C ILE A 48 -29.68 24.82 -13.63
N GLY A 49 -28.42 24.91 -13.19
CA GLY A 49 -27.92 24.38 -11.92
C GLY A 49 -27.78 22.85 -11.92
N ASP A 50 -27.58 22.22 -13.09
CA ASP A 50 -27.48 20.75 -13.22
C ASP A 50 -26.01 20.29 -13.07
N VAL A 51 -25.52 20.38 -11.82
CA VAL A 51 -24.13 20.10 -11.45
C VAL A 51 -23.75 18.64 -11.72
N LYS A 52 -24.62 17.68 -11.37
CA LYS A 52 -24.32 16.24 -11.54
C LYS A 52 -24.07 15.89 -13.01
N LYS A 53 -24.90 16.40 -13.93
CA LYS A 53 -24.68 16.19 -15.38
C LYS A 53 -23.39 16.82 -15.87
N LEU A 54 -23.08 18.04 -15.42
CA LEU A 54 -21.88 18.77 -15.87
C LEU A 54 -20.59 18.10 -15.37
N VAL A 55 -20.58 17.64 -14.12
CA VAL A 55 -19.46 16.89 -13.54
C VAL A 55 -19.26 15.58 -14.30
N HIS A 56 -20.33 14.81 -14.54
CA HIS A 56 -20.24 13.58 -15.33
C HIS A 56 -19.69 13.84 -16.74
N PHE A 57 -20.16 14.89 -17.41
CA PHE A 57 -19.67 15.28 -18.73
C PHE A 57 -18.16 15.55 -18.75
N PHE A 58 -17.63 16.27 -17.76
CA PHE A 58 -16.20 16.50 -17.66
C PHE A 58 -15.41 15.23 -17.31
N MET A 59 -15.90 14.41 -16.40
CA MET A 59 -15.27 13.13 -16.02
C MET A 59 -15.18 12.19 -17.22
N SER A 60 -16.24 12.06 -18.02
CA SER A 60 -16.24 11.20 -19.22
C SER A 60 -15.21 11.60 -20.29
N ARG A 61 -14.68 12.82 -20.20
CA ARG A 61 -13.66 13.36 -21.12
C ARG A 61 -12.26 13.42 -20.50
N GLY A 62 -12.07 12.91 -19.28
CA GLY A 62 -10.81 13.02 -18.54
C GLY A 62 -10.49 14.46 -18.09
N ARG A 63 -11.45 15.39 -18.16
CA ARG A 63 -11.32 16.79 -17.70
C ARG A 63 -11.59 16.88 -16.19
N LEU A 64 -10.81 16.14 -15.40
CA LEU A 64 -11.05 15.92 -13.98
C LEU A 64 -10.86 17.20 -13.14
N LYS A 65 -9.98 18.12 -13.58
CA LYS A 65 -9.77 19.42 -12.91
C LYS A 65 -11.00 20.31 -13.04
N GLU A 66 -11.61 20.37 -14.23
CA GLU A 66 -12.84 21.12 -14.46
C GLU A 66 -14.02 20.50 -13.71
N ALA A 67 -14.10 19.16 -13.68
CA ALA A 67 -15.08 18.46 -12.86
C ALA A 67 -14.95 18.84 -11.37
N LEU A 68 -13.72 18.90 -10.85
CA LEU A 68 -13.45 19.26 -9.45
C LEU A 68 -13.89 20.70 -9.15
N LEU A 69 -13.54 21.64 -10.02
CA LEU A 69 -13.93 23.05 -9.86
C LEU A 69 -15.45 23.22 -9.82
N VAL A 70 -16.18 22.50 -10.68
CA VAL A 70 -17.65 22.56 -10.70
C VAL A 70 -18.26 21.95 -9.44
N ALA A 71 -17.73 20.82 -8.96
CA ALA A 71 -18.18 20.19 -7.72
C ALA A 71 -17.92 21.10 -6.50
N GLN A 72 -16.73 21.68 -6.42
CA GLN A 72 -16.36 22.62 -5.35
C GLN A 72 -17.26 23.88 -5.36
N ALA A 73 -17.45 24.48 -6.54
CA ALA A 73 -18.33 25.64 -6.69
C ALA A 73 -19.78 25.31 -6.27
N ALA A 74 -20.24 24.08 -6.50
CA ALA A 74 -21.55 23.64 -6.02
C ALA A 74 -21.62 23.49 -4.50
N CYS A 75 -20.61 22.90 -3.86
CA CYS A 75 -20.51 22.80 -2.39
C CYS A 75 -20.50 24.18 -1.72
N GLU A 76 -19.82 25.17 -2.33
CA GLU A 76 -19.77 26.56 -1.85
C GLU A 76 -21.07 27.34 -2.10
N GLY A 77 -22.04 26.77 -2.81
CA GLY A 77 -23.32 27.41 -3.11
C GLY A 77 -23.29 28.36 -4.32
N ASN A 78 -22.21 28.36 -5.11
CA ASN A 78 -22.04 29.26 -6.26
C ASN A 78 -22.82 28.80 -7.51
N MET A 79 -23.40 27.59 -7.50
CA MET A 79 -24.07 26.96 -8.65
C MET A 79 -25.60 26.81 -8.48
N GLN A 80 -26.22 27.65 -7.64
CA GLN A 80 -27.65 27.53 -7.35
C GLN A 80 -28.54 27.75 -8.59
N PRO A 81 -29.55 26.89 -8.81
CA PRO A 81 -30.57 27.13 -9.83
C PRO A 81 -31.34 28.42 -9.48
N LEU A 82 -31.74 29.18 -10.50
CA LEU A 82 -32.61 30.36 -10.34
C LEU A 82 -33.83 30.01 -9.47
N HIS A 83 -33.80 30.45 -8.22
CA HIS A 83 -34.86 30.17 -7.24
C HIS A 83 -36.03 31.11 -7.49
N VAL A 84 -37.19 30.56 -7.86
CA VAL A 84 -38.47 31.24 -7.63
C VAL A 84 -38.71 31.16 -6.12
N SER A 85 -38.79 32.30 -5.46
CA SER A 85 -39.02 32.43 -4.02
C SER A 85 -40.27 31.65 -3.60
N MET A 86 -40.10 30.57 -2.82
CA MET A 86 -41.16 29.96 -2.01
C MET A 86 -40.99 30.38 -0.54
N PRO A 87 -42.08 30.48 0.25
CA PRO A 87 -42.03 31.10 1.57
C PRO A 87 -41.15 30.32 2.55
N LYS A 88 -40.43 31.06 3.40
CA LYS A 88 -39.55 30.56 4.46
C LYS A 88 -40.27 29.54 5.34
N GLY A 89 -39.85 28.27 5.28
CA GLY A 89 -40.35 27.23 6.18
C GLY A 89 -39.96 25.81 5.79
N ALA A 90 -38.66 25.49 5.74
CA ALA A 90 -38.17 24.12 5.91
C ALA A 90 -36.63 24.14 6.01
N SER A 91 -36.06 23.99 7.20
CA SER A 91 -34.61 23.81 7.36
C SER A 91 -34.14 22.37 7.04
N TYR A 92 -35.05 21.48 6.65
CA TYR A 92 -34.75 20.06 6.41
C TYR A 92 -34.29 19.73 4.98
N SER A 93 -34.50 20.63 3.99
CA SER A 93 -34.16 20.32 2.59
C SER A 93 -32.74 20.76 2.18
N ASP A 94 -32.13 21.70 2.89
CA ASP A 94 -30.82 22.25 2.50
C ASP A 94 -29.67 21.28 2.83
N ASP A 95 -29.83 20.46 3.88
CA ASP A 95 -28.83 19.48 4.32
C ASP A 95 -28.69 18.30 3.34
N ILE A 96 -29.82 17.75 2.85
CA ILE A 96 -29.83 16.65 1.87
C ILE A 96 -29.18 17.08 0.54
N TYR A 97 -29.41 18.33 0.10
CA TYR A 97 -28.80 18.85 -1.13
C TYR A 97 -27.29 19.07 -1.00
N LYS A 98 -26.79 19.43 0.18
CA LYS A 98 -25.34 19.62 0.43
C LYS A 98 -24.60 18.29 0.56
N GLU A 99 -25.20 17.31 1.21
CA GLU A 99 -24.64 15.95 1.31
C GLU A 99 -24.40 15.34 -0.08
N ASP A 100 -25.36 15.50 -1.00
CA ASP A 100 -25.27 15.06 -2.39
C ASP A 100 -24.08 15.67 -3.17
N PHE A 101 -23.71 16.92 -2.90
CA PHE A 101 -22.58 17.58 -3.57
C PHE A 101 -21.24 17.23 -2.93
N ASN A 102 -21.20 17.02 -1.62
CA ASN A 102 -20.01 16.53 -0.93
C ASN A 102 -19.63 15.13 -1.41
N GLU A 103 -20.59 14.22 -1.56
CA GLU A 103 -20.34 12.89 -2.15
C GLU A 103 -19.77 13.00 -3.58
N LEU A 104 -20.30 13.92 -4.38
CA LEU A 104 -19.81 14.18 -5.73
C LEU A 104 -18.38 14.73 -5.72
N LEU A 105 -18.08 15.67 -4.83
CA LEU A 105 -16.74 16.24 -4.64
C LEU A 105 -15.73 15.17 -4.21
N HIS A 106 -16.10 14.30 -3.27
CA HIS A 106 -15.27 13.16 -2.85
C HIS A 106 -15.01 12.21 -4.03
N LYS A 107 -16.03 11.90 -4.83
CA LYS A 107 -15.89 11.03 -6.01
C LYS A 107 -14.90 11.60 -7.02
N VAL A 108 -15.07 12.87 -7.40
CA VAL A 108 -14.18 13.53 -8.39
C VAL A 108 -12.76 13.63 -7.85
N SER A 109 -12.61 13.98 -6.57
CA SER A 109 -11.30 14.08 -5.92
C SER A 109 -10.58 12.74 -5.87
N LYS A 110 -11.32 11.65 -5.63
CA LYS A 110 -10.78 10.29 -5.67
C LYS A 110 -10.30 9.91 -7.08
N GLU A 111 -11.10 10.13 -8.12
CA GLU A 111 -10.69 9.81 -9.49
C GLU A 111 -9.49 10.65 -9.95
N LEU A 112 -9.44 11.94 -9.57
CA LEU A 112 -8.29 12.80 -9.85
C LEU A 112 -7.03 12.36 -9.08
N ALA A 113 -7.17 11.94 -7.83
CA ALA A 113 -6.08 11.41 -7.03
C ALA A 113 -5.51 10.12 -7.63
N GLU A 114 -6.38 9.18 -8.02
CA GLU A 114 -5.99 7.93 -8.68
C GLU A 114 -5.23 8.21 -9.98
N TRP A 115 -5.70 9.15 -10.79
CA TRP A 115 -5.00 9.58 -12.01
C TRP A 115 -3.61 10.14 -11.71
N TYR A 116 -3.49 11.05 -10.74
CA TYR A 116 -2.18 11.61 -10.35
C TYR A 116 -1.23 10.54 -9.81
N PHE A 117 -1.74 9.60 -9.02
CA PHE A 117 -0.92 8.56 -8.43
C PHE A 117 -0.40 7.58 -9.48
N GLN A 118 -1.26 7.17 -10.42
CA GLN A 118 -0.85 6.34 -11.55
C GLN A 118 0.17 7.05 -12.45
N ASP A 119 0.17 8.38 -12.51
CA ASP A 119 1.19 9.18 -13.21
C ASP A 119 2.53 9.30 -12.42
N GLY A 120 2.64 8.67 -11.25
CA GLY A 120 3.79 8.79 -10.36
C GLY A 120 3.88 10.15 -9.67
N ARG A 121 2.74 10.81 -9.40
CA ARG A 121 2.65 12.11 -8.70
C ARG A 121 1.95 11.96 -7.36
N ALA A 122 2.55 11.17 -6.47
CA ALA A 122 1.99 10.84 -5.16
C ALA A 122 1.61 12.06 -4.31
N VAL A 123 2.43 13.12 -4.32
CA VAL A 123 2.16 14.36 -3.58
C VAL A 123 0.87 15.03 -4.04
N LEU A 124 0.66 15.16 -5.36
CA LEU A 124 -0.57 15.78 -5.89
C LEU A 124 -1.80 14.92 -5.59
N ALA A 125 -1.67 13.61 -5.67
CA ALA A 125 -2.74 12.70 -5.29
C ALA A 125 -3.11 12.82 -3.80
N ALA A 126 -2.11 12.93 -2.91
CA ALA A 126 -2.33 13.20 -1.50
C ALA A 126 -3.02 14.56 -1.27
N CYS A 127 -2.62 15.61 -2.00
CA CYS A 127 -3.29 16.91 -1.93
C CYS A 127 -4.78 16.85 -2.31
N CYS A 128 -5.16 16.04 -3.31
CA CYS A 128 -6.57 15.84 -3.66
C CYS A 128 -7.37 15.25 -2.49
N HIS A 129 -6.79 14.32 -1.73
CA HIS A 129 -7.44 13.74 -0.55
C HIS A 129 -7.46 14.69 0.64
N LEU A 130 -6.38 15.44 0.89
CA LEU A 130 -6.35 16.47 1.94
C LEU A 130 -7.37 17.59 1.69
N ALA A 131 -7.59 17.97 0.42
CA ALA A 131 -8.55 19.01 0.05
C ALA A 131 -10.00 18.66 0.42
N VAL A 132 -10.31 17.36 0.56
CA VAL A 132 -11.61 16.84 0.99
C VAL A 132 -11.56 16.19 2.38
N ASP A 133 -10.57 16.56 3.20
CA ASP A 133 -10.38 16.07 4.58
C ASP A 133 -10.25 14.54 4.72
N ASN A 134 -9.79 13.85 3.66
CA ASN A 134 -9.52 12.42 3.70
C ASN A 134 -8.06 12.16 4.07
N ILE A 135 -7.78 12.26 5.37
CA ILE A 135 -6.43 12.11 5.94
C ILE A 135 -5.86 10.71 5.72
N GLU A 136 -6.68 9.66 5.88
CA GLU A 136 -6.26 8.27 5.73
C GLU A 136 -5.69 8.00 4.32
N LEU A 137 -6.42 8.39 3.27
CA LEU A 137 -5.95 8.19 1.89
C LEU A 137 -4.83 9.16 1.52
N ALA A 138 -4.82 10.38 2.05
CA ALA A 138 -3.70 11.29 1.81
C ALA A 138 -2.37 10.70 2.29
N MET A 139 -2.34 10.22 3.54
CA MET A 139 -1.16 9.59 4.14
C MET A 139 -0.77 8.30 3.41
N ALA A 140 -1.77 7.49 3.03
CA ALA A 140 -1.59 6.27 2.23
C ALA A 140 -0.82 6.54 0.93
N TYR A 141 -1.21 7.58 0.18
CA TYR A 141 -0.62 7.88 -1.12
C TYR A 141 0.81 8.42 -0.98
N LEU A 142 1.12 9.20 0.06
CA LEU A 142 2.49 9.62 0.34
C LEU A 142 3.40 8.42 0.65
N ILE A 143 2.92 7.49 1.49
CA ILE A 143 3.68 6.28 1.88
C ILE A 143 3.87 5.33 0.69
N ARG A 144 2.82 5.12 -0.12
CA ARG A 144 2.88 4.29 -1.33
C ARG A 144 3.68 4.95 -2.46
N GLY A 145 3.87 6.27 -2.40
CA GLY A 145 4.76 7.04 -3.26
C GLY A 145 6.23 7.04 -2.83
N ASN A 146 6.56 6.42 -1.70
CA ASN A 146 7.87 6.52 -1.03
C ASN A 146 8.29 7.96 -0.65
N GLU A 147 7.32 8.86 -0.43
CA GLU A 147 7.55 10.24 0.04
C GLU A 147 7.56 10.26 1.59
N LEU A 148 8.43 9.43 2.20
CA LEU A 148 8.39 9.10 3.63
C LEU A 148 8.65 10.33 4.53
N GLU A 149 9.63 11.15 4.18
CA GLU A 149 9.97 12.36 4.91
C GLU A 149 8.81 13.36 4.89
N LEU A 150 8.12 13.48 3.75
CA LEU A 150 6.94 14.33 3.63
C LEU A 150 5.74 13.76 4.39
N ALA A 151 5.53 12.43 4.33
CA ALA A 151 4.50 11.74 5.10
C ALA A 151 4.66 12.00 6.60
N VAL A 152 5.88 11.88 7.15
CA VAL A 152 6.16 12.17 8.57
C VAL A 152 5.88 13.64 8.88
N CYS A 153 6.34 14.58 8.06
CA CYS A 153 6.09 16.00 8.25
C CYS A 153 4.59 16.34 8.29
N VAL A 154 3.83 15.87 7.29
CA VAL A 154 2.39 16.10 7.18
C VAL A 154 1.65 15.42 8.34
N GLY A 155 1.98 14.17 8.63
CA GLY A 155 1.39 13.40 9.71
C GLY A 155 1.58 14.04 11.09
N THR A 156 2.76 14.59 11.35
CA THR A 156 3.06 15.33 12.59
C THR A 156 2.18 16.57 12.74
N VAL A 157 1.89 17.29 11.65
CA VAL A 157 1.01 18.47 11.66
C VAL A 157 -0.47 18.07 11.83
N LEU A 158 -0.88 16.96 11.22
CA LEU A 158 -2.26 16.45 11.32
C LEU A 158 -2.56 15.80 12.68
N GLY A 159 -1.54 15.35 13.40
CA GLY A 159 -1.64 14.83 14.77
C GLY A 159 -2.30 13.45 14.84
N GLU A 160 -3.14 13.25 15.86
CA GLU A 160 -3.75 11.95 16.20
C GLU A 160 -4.52 11.29 15.04
N SER A 161 -5.15 12.10 14.18
CA SER A 161 -5.90 11.60 13.01
C SER A 161 -5.02 10.89 11.98
N ALA A 162 -3.72 11.23 11.92
CA ALA A 162 -2.73 10.63 11.04
C ALA A 162 -1.74 9.72 11.79
N ALA A 163 -1.87 9.54 13.11
CA ALA A 163 -0.87 8.88 13.93
C ALA A 163 -0.51 7.46 13.45
N PRO A 164 -1.47 6.55 13.16
CA PRO A 164 -1.12 5.19 12.71
C PRO A 164 -0.29 5.16 11.43
N ALA A 165 -0.63 6.02 10.46
CA ALA A 165 0.13 6.12 9.21
C ALA A 165 1.49 6.81 9.41
N THR A 166 1.56 7.78 10.33
CA THR A 166 2.80 8.47 10.69
C THR A 166 3.80 7.50 11.35
N HIS A 167 3.33 6.66 12.27
CA HIS A 167 4.15 5.63 12.91
C HIS A 167 4.72 4.65 11.88
N TYR A 168 3.90 4.23 10.91
CA TYR A 168 4.35 3.35 9.84
C TYR A 168 5.38 4.04 8.92
N ALA A 169 5.17 5.31 8.58
CA ALA A 169 6.14 6.09 7.80
C ALA A 169 7.48 6.26 8.55
N LEU A 170 7.43 6.50 9.86
CA LEU A 170 8.62 6.56 10.73
C LEU A 170 9.37 5.23 10.74
N GLU A 171 8.67 4.09 10.81
CA GLU A 171 9.29 2.76 10.73
C GLU A 171 10.04 2.55 9.40
N LEU A 172 9.40 2.89 8.27
CA LEU A 172 10.04 2.77 6.95
C LEU A 172 11.24 3.73 6.80
N LEU A 173 11.12 4.96 7.30
CA LEU A 173 12.19 5.94 7.28
C LEU A 173 13.37 5.52 8.16
N ALA A 174 13.10 4.92 9.34
CA ALA A 174 14.13 4.35 10.18
C ALA A 174 14.86 3.20 9.46
N ARG A 175 14.15 2.32 8.74
CA ARG A 175 14.76 1.26 7.92
C ARG A 175 15.69 1.83 6.84
N LYS A 176 15.30 2.93 6.19
CA LYS A 176 16.17 3.66 5.24
C LYS A 176 17.46 4.12 5.91
N CYS A 177 17.37 4.75 7.08
CA CYS A 177 18.54 5.18 7.85
C CYS A 177 19.44 4.01 8.28
N MET A 178 18.87 2.86 8.65
CA MET A 178 19.64 1.66 9.03
C MET A 178 20.56 1.18 7.91
N MET A 179 20.10 1.14 6.66
CA MET A 179 20.93 0.69 5.54
C MET A 179 22.02 1.66 5.16
N ILE A 180 21.74 2.97 5.23
CA ILE A 180 22.76 3.99 4.99
C ILE A 180 23.90 3.81 5.99
N SER A 181 23.61 3.43 7.25
CA SER A 181 24.63 3.11 8.24
C SER A 181 25.49 1.89 7.90
N ILE A 182 24.98 0.91 7.14
CA ILE A 182 25.73 -0.28 6.73
C ILE A 182 26.63 0.05 5.53
N CYS A 183 26.13 0.84 4.57
CA CYS A 183 26.90 1.26 3.40
C CYS A 183 27.91 2.37 3.74
N PHE A 184 27.57 3.24 4.68
CA PHE A 184 28.35 4.38 5.14
C PHE A 184 28.32 4.41 6.67
N PRO A 185 29.29 3.75 7.34
CA PRO A 185 29.33 3.67 8.80
C PRO A 185 29.60 5.04 9.40
N SER A 186 28.51 5.76 9.67
CA SER A 186 28.47 7.02 10.40
C SER A 186 27.51 6.85 11.56
N VAL A 187 28.02 7.11 12.76
CA VAL A 187 27.28 7.09 14.03
C VAL A 187 26.01 7.95 13.94
N GLY A 188 26.01 8.98 13.09
CA GLY A 188 24.88 9.88 12.88
C GLY A 188 23.62 9.17 12.35
N TYR A 189 23.75 8.25 11.39
CA TYR A 189 22.58 7.60 10.78
C TYR A 189 21.97 6.53 11.69
N ARG A 190 22.80 5.80 12.44
CA ARG A 190 22.37 4.88 13.51
C ARG A 190 21.54 5.63 14.55
N ASN A 191 22.07 6.75 15.05
CA ASN A 191 21.42 7.54 16.08
C ASN A 191 20.10 8.13 15.57
N LEU A 192 20.06 8.59 14.32
CA LEU A 192 18.85 9.11 13.68
C LEU A 192 17.75 8.05 13.57
N ALA A 193 18.10 6.80 13.19
CA ALA A 193 17.12 5.71 13.13
C ALA A 193 16.46 5.46 14.50
N ALA A 194 17.26 5.45 15.58
CA ALA A 194 16.73 5.32 16.94
C ALA A 194 15.85 6.53 17.33
N ASP A 195 16.29 7.75 17.01
CA ASP A 195 15.54 8.97 17.33
C ASP A 195 14.18 9.01 16.61
N LEU A 196 14.11 8.56 15.35
CA LEU A 196 12.86 8.44 14.61
C LEU A 196 11.91 7.42 15.24
N LEU A 197 12.41 6.26 15.66
CA LEU A 197 11.59 5.23 16.31
C LEU A 197 11.11 5.64 17.70
N LEU A 198 11.88 6.44 18.43
CA LEU A 198 11.48 6.99 19.73
C LEU A 198 10.29 7.96 19.63
N MET A 199 9.99 8.48 18.44
CA MET A 199 8.78 9.29 18.20
C MET A 199 7.50 8.46 18.16
N ILE A 200 7.60 7.13 18.01
CA ILE A 200 6.46 6.21 17.97
C ILE A 200 6.06 5.81 19.41
N PRO A 201 4.76 5.79 19.78
CA PRO A 201 4.31 5.21 21.04
C PRO A 201 4.46 3.68 21.01
N ASP A 202 4.73 3.05 22.16
CA ASP A 202 4.96 1.59 22.25
C ASP A 202 6.09 1.10 21.32
N ASN A 203 7.18 1.87 21.24
CA ASN A 203 8.32 1.66 20.34
C ASN A 203 9.26 0.51 20.71
N GLU A 204 9.01 -0.21 21.80
CA GLU A 204 9.94 -1.24 22.31
C GLU A 204 10.30 -2.26 21.22
N LEU A 205 9.30 -2.79 20.51
CA LEU A 205 9.50 -3.78 19.45
C LEU A 205 10.30 -3.23 18.27
N HIS A 206 10.07 -1.97 17.89
CA HIS A 206 10.80 -1.32 16.81
C HIS A 206 12.27 -1.07 17.17
N LEU A 207 12.54 -0.65 18.41
CA LEU A 207 13.89 -0.45 18.92
C LEU A 207 14.65 -1.78 19.03
N ILE A 208 13.97 -2.85 19.46
CA ILE A 208 14.55 -4.21 19.49
C ILE A 208 14.97 -4.63 18.09
N LYS A 209 14.10 -4.45 17.09
CA LYS A 209 14.40 -4.76 15.69
C LYS A 209 15.62 -4.00 15.17
N LEU A 210 15.72 -2.70 15.48
CA LEU A 210 16.89 -1.88 15.16
C LEU A 210 18.16 -2.45 15.79
N CYS A 211 18.14 -2.76 17.08
CA CYS A 211 19.33 -3.23 17.81
C CYS A 211 19.74 -4.65 17.40
N ALA A 212 18.78 -5.54 17.17
CA ALA A 212 19.02 -6.92 16.73
C ALA A 212 19.72 -6.96 15.36
N PHE A 213 19.38 -6.05 14.45
CA PHE A 213 19.92 -6.04 13.10
C PHE A 213 21.24 -5.28 12.97
N TYR A 214 21.58 -4.41 13.93
CA TYR A 214 22.78 -3.58 13.86
C TYR A 214 24.07 -4.44 13.81
N PRO A 215 24.90 -4.31 12.76
CA PRO A 215 26.20 -4.93 12.69
C PRO A 215 27.22 -4.04 13.42
N GLY A 216 27.75 -4.50 14.55
CA GLY A 216 28.69 -3.73 15.36
C GLY A 216 29.40 -4.58 16.40
N CYS A 217 30.41 -4.01 17.06
CA CYS A 217 31.03 -4.69 18.20
C CYS A 217 30.12 -4.65 19.42
N THR A 218 30.40 -5.47 20.43
CA THR A 218 29.58 -5.55 21.67
C THR A 218 29.48 -4.20 22.38
N GLU A 219 30.54 -3.39 22.37
CA GLU A 219 30.55 -2.05 22.95
C GLU A 219 29.61 -1.09 22.21
N GLU A 220 29.64 -1.08 20.86
CA GLU A 220 28.75 -0.26 20.04
C GLU A 220 27.29 -0.70 20.13
N ILE A 221 27.05 -2.00 20.28
CA ILE A 221 25.71 -2.57 20.48
C ILE A 221 25.18 -2.17 21.87
N ASN A 222 25.99 -2.30 22.93
CA ASN A 222 25.59 -1.90 24.27
C ASN A 222 25.34 -0.37 24.37
N ASP A 223 26.14 0.46 23.69
CA ASP A 223 25.89 1.91 23.57
C ASP A 223 24.53 2.20 22.92
N LEU A 224 24.15 1.42 21.89
CA LEU A 224 22.83 1.53 21.26
C LEU A 224 21.71 1.01 22.18
N HIS A 225 21.95 -0.09 22.91
CA HIS A 225 20.99 -0.61 23.90
C HIS A 225 20.72 0.41 25.00
N ASP A 226 21.76 1.07 25.52
CA ASP A 226 21.65 2.13 26.53
C ASP A 226 20.79 3.29 26.02
N LYS A 227 21.01 3.74 24.78
CA LYS A 227 20.18 4.77 24.14
C LYS A 227 18.72 4.34 24.02
N CYS A 228 18.49 3.08 23.66
CA CYS A 228 17.16 2.49 23.50
C CYS A 228 16.53 2.02 24.82
N LYS A 229 17.23 2.13 25.95
CA LYS A 229 16.83 1.60 27.27
C LYS A 229 16.55 0.09 27.26
N LEU A 230 17.36 -0.66 26.51
CA LEU A 230 17.31 -2.12 26.43
C LEU A 230 18.38 -2.75 27.33
N PRO A 231 18.18 -4.00 27.80
CA PRO A 231 19.18 -4.71 28.60
C PRO A 231 20.48 -4.93 27.81
N THR A 232 21.59 -5.06 28.52
CA THR A 232 22.90 -5.34 27.90
C THR A 232 22.88 -6.69 27.19
N VAL A 233 23.79 -6.87 26.24
CA VAL A 233 23.91 -8.10 25.44
C VAL A 233 24.12 -9.33 26.33
N GLU A 234 24.82 -9.18 27.46
CA GLU A 234 25.05 -10.24 28.45
C GLU A 234 23.79 -10.59 29.25
N GLU A 235 23.04 -9.58 29.69
CA GLU A 235 21.77 -9.77 30.40
C GLU A 235 20.72 -10.42 29.50
N CYS A 236 20.73 -10.10 28.20
CA CYS A 236 19.83 -10.68 27.21
C CYS A 236 19.91 -12.21 27.17
N ILE A 237 21.08 -12.81 27.38
CA ILE A 237 21.22 -14.27 27.39
C ILE A 237 20.44 -14.88 28.55
N GLN A 238 20.58 -14.32 29.75
CA GLN A 238 19.89 -14.80 30.95
C GLN A 238 18.38 -14.62 30.80
N LEU A 239 17.94 -13.47 30.29
CA LEU A 239 16.52 -13.21 30.02
C LEU A 239 15.94 -14.19 28.99
N ALA A 240 16.69 -14.50 27.93
CA ALA A 240 16.27 -15.48 26.93
C ALA A 240 16.11 -16.89 27.52
N GLU A 241 17.04 -17.34 28.36
CA GLU A 241 16.97 -18.64 29.03
C GLU A 241 15.79 -18.71 30.01
N THR A 242 15.52 -17.65 30.76
CA THR A 242 14.35 -17.59 31.66
C THR A 242 13.04 -17.62 30.88
N ALA A 243 12.90 -16.82 29.82
CA ALA A 243 11.72 -16.82 28.97
C ALA A 243 11.49 -18.18 28.29
N HIS A 244 12.58 -18.89 27.95
CA HIS A 244 12.50 -20.23 27.39
C HIS A 244 11.99 -21.26 28.40
N ALA A 245 12.41 -21.14 29.67
CA ALA A 245 11.90 -21.98 30.76
C ALA A 245 10.41 -21.74 31.06
N ASP A 246 9.93 -20.50 30.83
CA ASP A 246 8.53 -20.10 30.99
C ASP A 246 7.66 -20.38 29.75
N ASP A 247 8.18 -21.07 28.73
CA ASP A 247 7.51 -21.38 27.45
C ASP A 247 7.04 -20.13 26.67
N ASN A 248 7.66 -18.96 26.93
CA ASN A 248 7.38 -17.73 26.19
C ASN A 248 8.31 -17.59 24.99
N ILE A 249 7.90 -18.20 23.88
CA ILE A 249 8.70 -18.26 22.64
C ILE A 249 8.99 -16.87 22.05
N PHE A 250 8.03 -15.95 22.12
CA PHE A 250 8.19 -14.60 21.55
C PHE A 250 9.29 -13.82 22.28
N GLU A 251 9.24 -13.77 23.62
CA GLU A 251 10.28 -13.11 24.42
C GLU A 251 11.62 -13.84 24.31
N THR A 252 11.61 -15.17 24.24
CA THR A 252 12.83 -15.98 24.02
C THR A 252 13.56 -15.56 22.74
N VAL A 253 12.85 -15.50 21.61
CA VAL A 253 13.40 -15.09 20.32
C VAL A 253 13.90 -13.64 20.38
N LYS A 254 13.11 -12.74 20.97
CA LYS A 254 13.47 -11.33 21.17
C LYS A 254 14.81 -11.17 21.89
N TYR A 255 15.01 -11.81 23.04
CA TYR A 255 16.23 -11.64 23.82
C TYR A 255 17.43 -12.35 23.21
N TYR A 256 17.26 -13.53 22.60
CA TYR A 256 18.37 -14.17 21.88
C TYR A 256 18.86 -13.32 20.72
N LEU A 257 17.98 -12.65 19.97
CA LEU A 257 18.38 -11.77 18.87
C LEU A 257 19.21 -10.56 19.33
N LEU A 258 18.98 -10.06 20.54
CA LEU A 258 19.75 -8.98 21.15
C LEU A 258 21.09 -9.45 21.76
N SER A 259 21.28 -10.76 21.91
CA SER A 259 22.46 -11.35 22.55
C SER A 259 23.70 -11.45 21.64
N GLN A 260 24.79 -12.00 22.17
CA GLN A 260 25.99 -12.35 21.39
C GLN A 260 25.75 -13.53 20.43
N GLU A 261 24.73 -14.35 20.70
CA GLU A 261 24.42 -15.61 20.01
C GLU A 261 23.01 -15.61 19.40
N PRO A 262 22.73 -14.72 18.44
CA PRO A 262 21.40 -14.62 17.82
C PRO A 262 21.02 -15.88 17.02
N GLU A 263 21.98 -16.76 16.70
CA GLU A 263 21.73 -18.00 15.96
C GLU A 263 20.85 -18.98 16.75
N LYS A 264 20.88 -18.93 18.09
CA LYS A 264 20.04 -19.76 18.97
C LYS A 264 18.55 -19.47 18.83
N ALA A 265 18.18 -18.26 18.42
CA ALA A 265 16.78 -17.89 18.20
C ALA A 265 16.14 -18.65 17.02
N LEU A 266 16.95 -18.97 15.99
CA LEU A 266 16.46 -19.57 14.75
C LEU A 266 15.73 -20.90 14.96
N PRO A 267 16.34 -21.95 15.56
CA PRO A 267 15.66 -23.24 15.72
C PRO A 267 14.40 -23.14 16.58
N ILE A 268 14.38 -22.28 17.60
CA ILE A 268 13.24 -22.09 18.52
C ILE A 268 12.07 -21.42 17.80
N GLY A 269 12.32 -20.32 17.08
CA GLY A 269 11.25 -19.62 16.38
C GLY A 269 10.78 -20.36 15.12
N ILE A 270 11.68 -21.04 14.41
CA ILE A 270 11.32 -21.85 13.22
C ILE A 270 10.47 -23.06 13.61
N SER A 271 10.81 -23.76 14.70
CA SER A 271 10.02 -24.91 15.16
C SER A 271 8.60 -24.51 15.53
N PHE A 272 8.43 -23.40 16.25
CA PHE A 272 7.13 -22.80 16.58
C PHE A 272 6.30 -22.55 15.32
N VAL A 273 6.86 -21.87 14.32
CA VAL A 273 6.13 -21.55 13.08
C VAL A 273 5.74 -22.83 12.33
N LYS A 274 6.62 -23.83 12.28
CA LYS A 274 6.35 -25.12 11.62
C LYS A 274 5.21 -25.87 12.31
N GLU A 275 5.16 -25.84 13.63
CA GLU A 275 4.06 -26.46 14.40
C GLU A 275 2.72 -25.82 14.07
N TYR A 276 2.65 -24.49 14.05
CA TYR A 276 1.42 -23.77 13.71
C TYR A 276 1.00 -23.97 12.25
N ILE A 277 1.92 -23.93 11.29
CA ILE A 277 1.60 -24.16 9.87
C ILE A 277 1.10 -25.60 9.64
N SER A 278 1.59 -26.56 10.43
CA SER A 278 1.12 -27.95 10.39
C SER A 278 -0.28 -28.12 10.96
N SER A 279 -0.77 -27.17 11.75
CA SER A 279 -2.15 -27.17 12.27
C SER A 279 -3.16 -26.67 11.22
N SER A 280 -4.43 -27.06 11.34
CA SER A 280 -5.47 -26.67 10.37
C SER A 280 -6.02 -25.25 10.55
N ASP A 281 -5.89 -24.65 11.73
CA ASP A 281 -6.60 -23.43 12.14
C ASP A 281 -5.67 -22.29 12.62
N TRP A 282 -4.53 -22.11 11.95
CA TRP A 282 -3.65 -20.97 12.21
C TRP A 282 -4.07 -19.72 11.42
N THR A 283 -3.61 -18.54 11.87
CA THR A 283 -3.83 -17.27 11.16
C THR A 283 -2.51 -16.53 10.96
N LEU A 284 -2.42 -15.68 9.94
CA LEU A 284 -1.17 -14.99 9.62
C LEU A 284 -0.64 -14.18 10.82
N ASP A 285 -1.53 -13.60 11.62
CA ASP A 285 -1.15 -12.79 12.79
C ASP A 285 -0.56 -13.61 13.95
N THR A 286 -0.72 -14.94 13.98
CA THR A 286 -0.11 -15.79 15.02
C THR A 286 1.35 -16.11 14.71
N ILE A 287 1.68 -16.32 13.44
CA ILE A 287 3.04 -16.71 13.03
C ILE A 287 3.91 -15.51 12.63
N TYR A 288 3.30 -14.45 12.10
CA TYR A 288 4.03 -13.31 11.56
C TYR A 288 4.89 -12.58 12.58
N PRO A 289 4.45 -12.32 13.84
CA PRO A 289 5.28 -11.60 14.81
C PRO A 289 6.63 -12.28 15.10
N VAL A 290 6.64 -13.62 15.20
CA VAL A 290 7.86 -14.39 15.43
C VAL A 290 8.75 -14.40 14.18
N LEU A 291 8.17 -14.64 13.00
CA LEU A 291 8.93 -14.60 11.73
C LEU A 291 9.51 -13.22 11.44
N ASP A 292 8.75 -12.16 11.71
CA ASP A 292 9.19 -10.79 11.53
C ASP A 292 10.38 -10.50 12.43
N LEU A 293 10.35 -10.89 13.72
CA LEU A 293 11.51 -10.79 14.61
C LEU A 293 12.73 -11.57 14.09
N LEU A 294 12.56 -12.85 13.72
CA LEU A 294 13.64 -13.68 13.20
C LEU A 294 14.30 -13.07 11.96
N SER A 295 13.56 -12.29 11.17
CA SER A 295 14.10 -11.62 9.99
C SER A 295 15.10 -10.50 10.28
N TYR A 296 15.15 -10.00 11.52
CA TYR A 296 16.13 -9.00 11.97
C TYR A 296 17.41 -9.61 12.53
N ILE A 297 17.64 -10.92 12.37
CA ILE A 297 18.93 -11.52 12.67
C ILE A 297 20.05 -10.84 11.85
N ARG A 298 21.19 -10.57 12.50
CA ARG A 298 22.38 -10.00 11.84
C ARG A 298 22.78 -10.83 10.63
N THR A 299 22.94 -10.18 9.48
CA THR A 299 23.22 -10.86 8.21
C THR A 299 24.51 -11.68 8.25
N GLU A 300 25.56 -11.17 8.90
CA GLU A 300 26.83 -11.90 9.07
C GLU A 300 26.67 -13.24 9.82
N LYS A 301 25.77 -13.30 10.82
CA LYS A 301 25.49 -14.51 11.59
C LYS A 301 24.62 -15.48 10.82
N LEU A 302 23.61 -14.98 10.10
CA LEU A 302 22.74 -15.81 9.26
C LEU A 302 23.49 -16.47 8.10
N LEU A 303 24.54 -15.82 7.58
CA LEU A 303 25.36 -16.33 6.48
C LEU A 303 26.41 -17.36 6.92
N LEU A 304 26.56 -17.63 8.23
CA LEU A 304 27.44 -18.68 8.73
C LEU A 304 27.02 -20.05 8.21
N HIS A 305 28.01 -20.89 7.90
CA HIS A 305 27.78 -22.24 7.37
C HIS A 305 26.94 -23.12 8.32
N THR A 306 27.10 -22.93 9.63
CA THR A 306 26.34 -23.61 10.70
C THR A 306 24.84 -23.31 10.64
N CYS A 307 24.45 -22.16 10.07
CA CYS A 307 23.07 -21.72 10.00
C CYS A 307 22.41 -22.03 8.65
N THR A 308 23.07 -22.79 7.76
CA THR A 308 22.59 -23.01 6.38
C THR A 308 21.18 -23.60 6.32
N GLU A 309 20.90 -24.63 7.11
CA GLU A 309 19.58 -25.27 7.16
C GLU A 309 18.52 -24.30 7.69
N ALA A 310 18.76 -23.73 8.87
CA ALA A 310 17.86 -22.76 9.50
C ALA A 310 17.60 -21.52 8.61
N ARG A 311 18.63 -21.02 7.91
CA ARG A 311 18.50 -19.94 6.91
C ARG A 311 17.58 -20.35 5.78
N ASN A 312 17.74 -21.56 5.25
CA ASN A 312 16.91 -22.03 4.15
C ASN A 312 15.44 -22.19 4.58
N GLU A 313 15.20 -22.74 5.77
CA GLU A 313 13.84 -22.84 6.33
C GLU A 313 13.23 -21.45 6.57
N LEU A 314 13.97 -20.52 7.16
CA LEU A 314 13.53 -19.14 7.40
C LEU A 314 13.14 -18.44 6.08
N LEU A 315 13.98 -18.55 5.04
CA LEU A 315 13.71 -17.94 3.74
C LEU A 315 12.41 -18.46 3.10
N ILE A 316 12.13 -19.75 3.24
CA ILE A 316 10.92 -20.37 2.70
C ILE A 316 9.68 -19.93 3.50
N LEU A 317 9.78 -19.92 4.84
CA LEU A 317 8.69 -19.48 5.70
C LEU A 317 8.37 -17.99 5.50
N CYS A 318 9.39 -17.13 5.40
CA CYS A 318 9.22 -15.71 5.08
C CYS A 318 8.70 -15.51 3.66
N GLY A 319 9.14 -16.30 2.68
CA GLY A 319 8.63 -16.24 1.30
C GLY A 319 7.13 -16.53 1.22
N TYR A 320 6.68 -17.62 1.87
CA TYR A 320 5.26 -17.98 1.90
C TYR A 320 4.42 -16.97 2.69
N THR A 321 4.87 -16.60 3.90
CA THR A 321 4.20 -15.59 4.75
C THR A 321 4.13 -14.24 4.03
N GLY A 322 5.19 -13.86 3.32
CA GLY A 322 5.23 -12.68 2.48
C GLY A 322 4.24 -12.75 1.31
N ALA A 323 4.05 -13.92 0.68
CA ALA A 323 3.05 -14.09 -0.37
C ALA A 323 1.63 -13.85 0.17
N LEU A 324 1.35 -14.34 1.38
CA LEU A 324 0.09 -14.11 2.08
C LEU A 324 -0.11 -12.62 2.40
N LEU A 325 0.91 -11.94 2.93
CA LEU A 325 0.89 -10.50 3.17
C LEU A 325 0.70 -9.70 1.87
N ALA A 326 1.34 -10.12 0.77
CA ALA A 326 1.18 -9.50 -0.54
C ALA A 326 -0.27 -9.62 -1.05
N ILE A 327 -0.93 -10.75 -0.82
CA ILE A 327 -2.35 -10.92 -1.13
C ILE A 327 -3.21 -9.99 -0.26
N ARG A 328 -2.96 -9.95 1.04
CA ARG A 328 -3.68 -9.08 2.00
C ARG A 328 -3.60 -7.60 1.57
N ARG A 329 -2.43 -7.16 1.09
CA ARG A 329 -2.16 -5.78 0.62
C ARG A 329 -2.46 -5.56 -0.87
N GLN A 330 -2.98 -6.56 -1.58
CA GLN A 330 -3.31 -6.49 -3.02
C GLN A 330 -2.10 -6.15 -3.92
N TYR A 331 -0.90 -6.63 -3.57
CA TYR A 331 0.29 -6.52 -4.42
C TYR A 331 0.26 -7.58 -5.52
N GLN A 332 -0.48 -7.28 -6.59
CA GLN A 332 -0.80 -8.22 -7.68
C GLN A 332 0.45 -8.77 -8.40
N SER A 333 1.50 -7.98 -8.58
CA SER A 333 2.76 -8.42 -9.21
C SER A 333 3.61 -9.28 -8.26
N ILE A 334 3.57 -8.99 -6.96
CA ILE A 334 4.48 -9.57 -5.97
C ILE A 334 3.97 -10.90 -5.43
N ALA A 335 2.66 -11.06 -5.22
CA ALA A 335 2.10 -12.31 -4.69
C ALA A 335 2.51 -13.54 -5.55
N PRO A 336 2.32 -13.55 -6.89
CA PRO A 336 2.80 -14.64 -7.74
C PRO A 336 4.31 -14.86 -7.65
N ALA A 337 5.10 -13.77 -7.63
CA ALA A 337 6.55 -13.85 -7.59
C ALA A 337 7.05 -14.48 -6.28
N LEU A 338 6.38 -14.23 -5.14
CA LEU A 338 6.71 -14.84 -3.86
C LEU A 338 6.33 -16.32 -3.79
N TYR A 339 5.21 -16.74 -4.39
CA TYR A 339 4.88 -18.17 -4.52
C TYR A 339 5.92 -18.91 -5.38
N GLU A 340 6.35 -18.30 -6.49
CA GLU A 340 7.38 -18.86 -7.35
C GLU A 340 8.73 -18.93 -6.64
N TYR A 341 9.15 -17.84 -5.99
CA TYR A 341 10.35 -17.78 -5.15
C TYR A 341 10.37 -18.92 -4.12
N THR A 342 9.29 -19.05 -3.35
CA THR A 342 9.14 -20.10 -2.33
C THR A 342 9.22 -21.49 -2.94
N SER A 343 8.57 -21.71 -4.08
CA SER A 343 8.59 -22.98 -4.81
C SER A 343 9.99 -23.31 -5.35
N GLN A 344 10.73 -22.33 -5.86
CA GLN A 344 12.09 -22.51 -6.34
C GLN A 344 13.05 -22.86 -5.19
N LEU A 345 12.87 -22.25 -4.01
CA LEU A 345 13.65 -22.58 -2.82
C LEU A 345 13.37 -24.01 -2.35
N LEU A 346 12.11 -24.42 -2.30
CA LEU A 346 11.70 -25.79 -1.95
C LEU A 346 12.28 -26.84 -2.91
N LYS A 347 12.38 -26.53 -4.21
CA LYS A 347 12.96 -27.45 -5.21
C LYS A 347 14.47 -27.61 -5.10
N ARG A 348 15.17 -26.53 -4.77
CA ARG A 348 16.65 -26.47 -4.83
C ARG A 348 17.32 -26.85 -3.51
N ARG A 349 16.57 -26.90 -2.40
CA ARG A 349 17.12 -27.03 -1.05
C ARG A 349 16.46 -28.19 -0.34
N GLU A 350 17.27 -29.01 0.32
CA GLU A 350 16.79 -30.03 1.26
C GLU A 350 16.45 -29.33 2.58
N VAL A 351 15.16 -29.24 2.89
CA VAL A 351 14.62 -28.57 4.08
C VAL A 351 13.42 -29.34 4.64
N SER A 352 13.16 -29.20 5.94
CA SER A 352 12.12 -29.95 6.64
C SER A 352 10.90 -29.09 6.95
N VAL A 353 10.36 -28.35 5.97
CA VAL A 353 9.21 -27.44 6.19
C VAL A 353 7.86 -28.10 5.85
N PRO A 354 6.77 -27.77 6.57
CA PRO A 354 5.43 -28.33 6.35
C PRO A 354 4.72 -27.68 5.14
N LEU A 355 5.44 -27.47 4.03
CA LEU A 355 4.94 -26.85 2.81
C LEU A 355 5.26 -27.74 1.61
N LYS A 356 4.28 -27.89 0.72
CA LYS A 356 4.39 -28.68 -0.51
C LYS A 356 4.20 -27.78 -1.72
N ILE A 357 4.93 -28.07 -2.80
CA ILE A 357 4.88 -27.27 -4.03
C ILE A 357 3.49 -27.33 -4.66
N GLU A 358 2.83 -28.49 -4.60
CA GLU A 358 1.48 -28.70 -5.14
C GLU A 358 0.47 -27.80 -4.42
N TYR A 359 0.59 -27.71 -3.09
CA TYR A 359 -0.26 -26.86 -2.26
C TYR A 359 -0.10 -25.36 -2.60
N LEU A 360 1.15 -24.91 -2.77
CA LEU A 360 1.45 -23.54 -3.18
C LEU A 360 0.86 -23.20 -4.56
N SER A 361 0.92 -24.14 -5.51
CA SER A 361 0.31 -23.95 -6.83
C SER A 361 -1.21 -23.90 -6.78
N GLU A 362 -1.86 -24.77 -5.99
CA GLU A 362 -3.31 -24.79 -5.84
C GLU A 362 -3.84 -23.48 -5.23
N GLU A 363 -3.17 -22.96 -4.19
CA GLU A 363 -3.53 -21.67 -3.58
C GLU A 363 -3.35 -20.50 -4.55
N LEU A 364 -2.24 -20.45 -5.28
CA LEU A 364 -1.97 -19.40 -6.26
C LEU A 364 -3.00 -19.41 -7.40
N ASP A 365 -3.34 -20.59 -7.92
CA ASP A 365 -4.32 -20.73 -8.99
C ASP A 365 -5.73 -20.37 -8.52
N ALA A 366 -6.11 -20.77 -7.29
CA ALA A 366 -7.36 -20.36 -6.68
C ALA A 366 -7.47 -18.85 -6.49
N TRP A 367 -6.39 -18.22 -6.01
CA TRP A 367 -6.31 -16.77 -5.86
C TRP A 367 -6.42 -16.04 -7.21
N ARG A 368 -5.69 -16.48 -8.24
CA ARG A 368 -5.78 -15.89 -9.60
C ARG A 368 -7.19 -16.01 -10.17
N ALA A 369 -7.81 -17.19 -10.10
CA ALA A 369 -9.14 -17.43 -10.63
C ALA A 369 -10.22 -16.57 -9.94
N CYS A 370 -10.11 -16.37 -8.62
CA CYS A 370 -11.07 -15.56 -7.88
C CYS A 370 -10.83 -14.04 -8.06
N THR A 371 -9.58 -13.59 -8.18
CA THR A 371 -9.24 -12.17 -8.27
C THR A 371 -9.39 -11.59 -9.68
N GLN A 372 -9.17 -12.40 -10.73
CA GLN A 372 -9.38 -11.98 -12.13
C GLN A 372 -10.83 -11.57 -12.43
N SER A 373 -11.80 -12.02 -11.63
CA SER A 373 -13.20 -11.58 -11.72
C SER A 373 -13.42 -10.11 -11.33
N THR A 374 -12.50 -9.54 -10.52
CA THR A 374 -12.62 -8.20 -9.94
C THR A 374 -11.84 -7.14 -10.72
N SER A 375 -10.84 -7.54 -11.53
CA SER A 375 -9.85 -6.63 -12.12
C SER A 375 -10.03 -6.25 -13.58
N ARG A 376 -11.09 -6.69 -14.30
CA ARG A 376 -11.23 -6.36 -15.73
C ARG A 376 -12.28 -5.29 -16.06
N SER A 377 -11.77 -4.09 -16.31
CA SER A 377 -12.06 -3.35 -17.54
C SER A 377 -10.95 -3.66 -18.57
N LEU A 378 -11.33 -4.19 -19.74
CA LEU A 378 -10.53 -4.33 -20.98
C LEU A 378 -9.40 -5.39 -20.98
N GLU A 379 -9.69 -6.62 -21.44
CA GLU A 379 -8.87 -7.38 -22.42
C GLU A 379 -9.53 -8.75 -22.76
N ASP A 380 -9.23 -9.27 -23.95
CA ASP A 380 -9.92 -10.33 -24.69
C ASP A 380 -9.44 -11.77 -24.36
N SER A 381 -9.56 -12.25 -23.12
CA SER A 381 -9.42 -13.69 -22.84
C SER A 381 -10.74 -14.32 -22.39
N PRO A 382 -11.09 -15.55 -22.82
CA PRO A 382 -12.33 -16.19 -22.42
C PRO A 382 -12.34 -16.40 -20.91
N TYR A 383 -13.30 -15.74 -20.24
CA TYR A 383 -13.48 -15.87 -18.80
C TYR A 383 -14.02 -17.26 -18.46
N THR A 384 -13.19 -18.07 -17.82
CA THR A 384 -13.64 -19.30 -17.15
C THR A 384 -13.95 -18.97 -15.69
N PRO A 385 -15.21 -19.13 -15.23
CA PRO A 385 -15.54 -18.88 -13.84
C PRO A 385 -14.76 -19.82 -12.91
N PRO A 386 -14.43 -19.39 -11.67
CA PRO A 386 -13.68 -20.22 -10.74
C PRO A 386 -14.49 -21.46 -10.34
N SER A 387 -13.83 -22.62 -10.31
CA SER A 387 -14.42 -23.89 -9.88
C SER A 387 -14.78 -23.89 -8.40
N ASP A 388 -15.68 -24.78 -7.97
CA ASP A 388 -16.05 -24.89 -6.55
C ASP A 388 -14.86 -25.25 -5.65
N SER A 389 -13.92 -26.05 -6.16
CA SER A 389 -12.67 -26.35 -5.45
C SER A 389 -11.79 -25.12 -5.25
N GLN A 390 -11.62 -24.29 -6.30
CA GLN A 390 -10.87 -23.04 -6.22
C GLN A 390 -11.52 -22.06 -5.23
N ARG A 391 -12.85 -21.96 -5.22
CA ARG A 391 -13.56 -21.10 -4.27
C ARG A 391 -13.37 -21.56 -2.82
N MET A 392 -13.35 -22.86 -2.57
CA MET A 392 -13.13 -23.41 -1.22
C MET A 392 -11.69 -23.15 -0.72
N VAL A 393 -10.69 -23.32 -1.59
CA VAL A 393 -9.29 -22.99 -1.28
C VAL A 393 -9.14 -21.50 -1.02
N TYR A 394 -9.73 -20.65 -1.88
CA TYR A 394 -9.71 -19.20 -1.70
C TYR A 394 -10.41 -18.74 -0.41
N ALA A 395 -11.53 -19.35 -0.04
CA ALA A 395 -12.21 -19.06 1.23
C ALA A 395 -11.34 -19.42 2.45
N THR A 396 -10.62 -20.55 2.37
CA THR A 396 -9.67 -20.98 3.41
C THR A 396 -8.50 -19.99 3.51
N LEU A 397 -7.97 -19.55 2.37
CA LEU A 397 -6.94 -18.52 2.30
C LEU A 397 -7.38 -17.23 2.97
N LEU A 398 -8.58 -16.72 2.65
CA LEU A 398 -9.13 -15.50 3.27
C LEU A 398 -9.31 -15.64 4.79
N LYS A 399 -9.73 -16.81 5.28
CA LYS A 399 -9.84 -17.08 6.74
C LYS A 399 -8.50 -16.91 7.45
N ARG A 400 -7.38 -17.28 6.81
CA ARG A 400 -6.03 -17.13 7.38
C ARG A 400 -5.52 -15.70 7.32
N LEU A 401 -5.89 -14.95 6.28
CA LEU A 401 -5.37 -13.62 6.05
C LEU A 401 -5.90 -12.59 7.04
N LYS A 402 -7.13 -12.67 7.56
CA LYS A 402 -7.73 -11.58 8.38
C LYS A 402 -7.63 -10.19 7.70
N GLU A 403 -8.19 -9.16 8.33
CA GLU A 403 -8.17 -7.80 7.77
C GLU A 403 -6.82 -7.10 7.99
N GLU A 404 -6.37 -6.28 7.04
CA GLU A 404 -5.20 -5.41 7.21
C GLU A 404 -5.55 -4.28 8.19
N SER A 405 -4.70 -4.08 9.20
CA SER A 405 -4.92 -3.06 10.23
C SER A 405 -4.87 -1.63 9.68
N LEU A 406 -4.04 -1.40 8.65
CA LEU A 406 -3.88 -0.12 7.98
C LEU A 406 -4.47 -0.23 6.56
N LYS A 407 -5.68 0.28 6.34
CA LYS A 407 -6.30 0.21 5.00
C LYS A 407 -5.52 1.01 3.96
N GLY A 408 -4.78 2.03 4.39
CA GLY A 408 -3.96 2.90 3.53
C GLY A 408 -2.78 2.21 2.82
N ILE A 409 -2.34 1.04 3.26
CA ILE A 409 -1.23 0.31 2.60
C ILE A 409 -1.69 -0.70 1.55
N ILE A 410 -2.99 -0.75 1.28
CA ILE A 410 -3.59 -1.62 0.28
C ILE A 410 -3.43 -1.00 -1.11
N GLY A 411 -2.96 -1.81 -2.07
CA GLY A 411 -2.77 -1.44 -3.46
C GLY A 411 -1.31 -1.14 -3.82
N PRO A 412 -0.99 -1.05 -5.12
CA PRO A 412 0.38 -0.97 -5.61
C PRO A 412 1.11 0.31 -5.17
N ASP A 413 2.43 0.22 -4.99
CA ASP A 413 3.29 1.38 -4.81
C ASP A 413 3.64 2.01 -6.17
N TYR A 414 3.65 3.35 -6.23
CA TYR A 414 3.98 4.12 -7.42
C TYR A 414 4.86 5.30 -7.04
N VAL A 415 6.16 5.16 -7.27
CA VAL A 415 7.13 6.20 -6.96
C VAL A 415 7.16 7.31 -8.02
N THR A 416 7.71 8.44 -7.63
CA THR A 416 8.00 9.52 -8.56
C THR A 416 8.90 9.03 -9.70
N GLY A 417 8.41 9.19 -10.93
CA GLY A 417 9.12 8.79 -12.15
C GLY A 417 8.88 7.36 -12.62
N SER A 418 7.96 6.58 -12.05
CA SER A 418 7.64 5.21 -12.51
C SER A 418 7.27 5.13 -14.00
N ASN A 419 6.68 6.18 -14.56
CA ASN A 419 6.28 6.22 -15.97
C ASN A 419 7.33 6.87 -16.88
N LEU A 420 8.52 7.21 -16.36
CA LEU A 420 9.58 7.75 -17.20
C LEU A 420 10.03 6.68 -18.21
N PRO A 421 10.22 7.07 -19.49
CA PRO A 421 10.68 6.14 -20.50
C PRO A 421 12.07 5.63 -20.15
N SER A 422 12.28 4.31 -20.29
CA SER A 422 13.60 3.71 -20.20
C SER A 422 14.48 4.23 -21.35
N HIS A 423 15.59 4.92 -21.06
CA HIS A 423 16.57 5.30 -22.08
C HIS A 423 17.79 4.37 -22.05
N SER A 424 18.30 4.04 -23.24
CA SER A 424 19.54 3.29 -23.55
C SER A 424 19.64 1.83 -23.04
N ASP A 425 19.42 1.57 -21.76
CA ASP A 425 19.58 0.25 -21.17
C ASP A 425 18.22 -0.35 -20.82
N ILE A 426 17.83 -1.41 -21.54
CA ILE A 426 16.58 -2.12 -21.33
C ILE A 426 16.84 -3.20 -20.27
N TYR A 427 16.36 -2.96 -19.05
CA TYR A 427 16.38 -3.95 -17.98
C TYR A 427 15.06 -4.72 -17.95
N ILE A 428 15.16 -6.02 -17.71
CA ILE A 428 14.02 -6.92 -17.55
C ILE A 428 13.92 -7.26 -16.07
N SER A 429 12.73 -7.10 -15.49
CA SER A 429 12.47 -7.45 -14.10
C SER A 429 12.61 -8.95 -13.91
N CYS A 430 13.44 -9.39 -12.96
CA CYS A 430 13.58 -10.81 -12.64
C CYS A 430 12.35 -11.41 -11.96
N LEU A 431 11.40 -10.58 -11.48
CA LEU A 431 10.15 -11.03 -10.85
C LEU A 431 9.02 -11.21 -11.87
N THR A 432 8.86 -10.24 -12.77
CA THR A 432 7.71 -10.21 -13.70
C THR A 432 8.07 -10.66 -15.12
N GLY A 433 9.37 -10.69 -15.46
CA GLY A 433 9.83 -10.93 -16.83
C GLY A 433 9.50 -9.79 -17.80
N LEU A 434 8.94 -8.67 -17.30
CA LEU A 434 8.58 -7.50 -18.09
C LEU A 434 9.71 -6.48 -18.12
N LYS A 435 9.71 -5.64 -19.16
CA LYS A 435 10.61 -4.50 -19.26
C LYS A 435 10.32 -3.49 -18.14
N ILE A 436 11.37 -3.08 -17.43
CA ILE A 436 11.25 -2.07 -16.37
C ILE A 436 11.06 -0.69 -17.01
N GLN A 437 10.08 0.05 -16.49
CA GLN A 437 9.85 1.46 -16.77
C GLN A 437 10.16 2.27 -15.50
N GLY A 438 10.69 3.48 -15.67
CA GLY A 438 11.10 4.30 -14.53
C GLY A 438 12.33 3.78 -13.78
N PRO A 439 12.44 4.07 -12.46
CA PRO A 439 13.62 3.74 -11.67
C PRO A 439 13.85 2.24 -11.52
N VAL A 440 15.09 1.82 -11.73
CA VAL A 440 15.55 0.43 -11.62
C VAL A 440 16.23 0.22 -10.27
N PHE A 441 15.91 -0.90 -9.61
CA PHE A 441 16.60 -1.35 -8.41
C PHE A 441 17.43 -2.60 -8.72
N PHE A 442 18.75 -2.52 -8.52
CA PHE A 442 19.67 -3.64 -8.71
C PHE A 442 19.78 -4.47 -7.44
N LEU A 443 19.74 -5.79 -7.60
CA LEU A 443 19.96 -6.75 -6.52
C LEU A 443 21.45 -6.90 -6.21
N GLU A 444 21.76 -7.61 -5.13
CA GLU A 444 23.12 -7.73 -4.60
C GLU A 444 24.13 -8.40 -5.55
N ASP A 445 23.66 -9.10 -6.60
CA ASP A 445 24.51 -9.70 -7.62
C ASP A 445 24.99 -8.69 -8.69
N GLY A 446 24.48 -7.46 -8.65
CA GLY A 446 24.77 -6.39 -9.61
C GLY A 446 24.29 -6.67 -11.04
N LYS A 447 23.50 -7.73 -11.25
CA LYS A 447 23.05 -8.17 -12.58
C LYS A 447 21.53 -8.25 -12.65
N SER A 448 20.92 -8.84 -11.64
CA SER A 448 19.48 -8.99 -11.55
C SER A 448 18.88 -7.66 -11.11
N ALA A 449 17.78 -7.27 -11.76
CA ALA A 449 17.12 -6.00 -11.53
C ALA A 449 15.61 -6.20 -11.41
N ILE A 450 14.99 -5.31 -10.64
CA ILE A 450 13.53 -5.20 -10.48
C ILE A 450 13.13 -3.73 -10.56
N SER A 451 11.85 -3.45 -10.82
CA SER A 451 11.37 -2.07 -10.74
C SER A 451 11.44 -1.58 -9.30
N LEU A 452 11.67 -0.28 -9.09
CA LEU A 452 11.69 0.28 -7.73
C LEU A 452 10.33 0.08 -7.01
N ASN A 453 9.22 0.17 -7.75
CA ASN A 453 7.88 -0.13 -7.21
C ASN A 453 7.79 -1.56 -6.68
N ASP A 454 8.23 -2.54 -7.47
CA ASP A 454 8.22 -3.95 -7.06
C ASP A 454 9.17 -4.17 -5.88
N ALA A 455 10.32 -3.51 -5.85
CA ALA A 455 11.27 -3.59 -4.74
C ALA A 455 10.63 -3.11 -3.42
N LEU A 456 9.97 -1.95 -3.43
CA LEU A 456 9.28 -1.39 -2.26
C LEU A 456 8.16 -2.31 -1.77
N MET A 457 7.30 -2.76 -2.68
CA MET A 457 6.22 -3.70 -2.36
C MET A 457 6.79 -5.01 -1.79
N TRP A 458 7.86 -5.54 -2.38
CA TRP A 458 8.54 -6.74 -1.88
C TRP A 458 9.09 -6.52 -0.47
N ALA A 459 9.87 -5.46 -0.24
CA ALA A 459 10.50 -5.19 1.06
C ALA A 459 9.50 -4.92 2.19
N LYS A 460 8.28 -4.50 1.86
CA LYS A 460 7.17 -4.32 2.81
C LYS A 460 6.58 -5.66 3.30
N VAL A 461 6.70 -6.75 2.53
CA VAL A 461 6.06 -8.06 2.84
C VAL A 461 7.05 -9.20 3.04
N ASN A 462 8.23 -9.12 2.44
CA ASN A 462 9.31 -10.10 2.57
C ASN A 462 10.64 -9.38 2.81
N PRO A 463 11.32 -9.63 3.93
CA PRO A 463 12.55 -8.93 4.27
C PRO A 463 13.75 -9.33 3.40
N PHE A 464 13.76 -10.55 2.84
CA PHE A 464 14.93 -11.09 2.15
C PHE A 464 14.92 -10.86 0.64
N SER A 465 16.11 -10.80 0.04
CA SER A 465 16.29 -10.66 -1.40
C SER A 465 15.63 -11.80 -2.18
N PRO A 466 15.02 -11.50 -3.34
CA PRO A 466 14.45 -12.52 -4.24
C PRO A 466 15.50 -13.48 -4.81
N LEU A 467 16.81 -13.21 -4.66
CA LEU A 467 17.86 -14.18 -5.02
C LEU A 467 17.98 -15.33 -4.01
N GLY A 468 17.36 -15.21 -2.84
CA GLY A 468 17.38 -16.24 -1.80
C GLY A 468 18.73 -16.38 -1.09
N THR A 469 19.57 -15.34 -1.13
CA THR A 469 20.91 -15.34 -0.52
C THR A 469 20.88 -15.27 1.01
N GLY A 470 19.78 -14.79 1.61
CA GLY A 470 19.72 -14.43 3.03
C GLY A 470 20.05 -12.97 3.32
N ILE A 471 20.39 -12.19 2.29
CA ILE A 471 20.61 -10.75 2.42
C ILE A 471 19.24 -10.04 2.44
N ARG A 472 19.14 -9.01 3.28
CA ARG A 472 17.93 -8.19 3.41
C ARG A 472 17.79 -7.24 2.22
N LEU A 473 16.59 -7.18 1.64
CA LEU A 473 16.25 -6.19 0.62
C LEU A 473 15.76 -4.91 1.29
N ASN A 474 16.33 -3.76 0.92
CA ASN A 474 15.85 -2.46 1.41
C ASN A 474 16.00 -1.39 0.32
N PRO A 475 14.88 -0.98 -0.30
CA PRO A 475 14.84 -0.02 -1.39
C PRO A 475 14.28 1.36 -0.99
N PHE A 476 14.11 1.65 0.31
CA PHE A 476 13.46 2.88 0.81
C PHE A 476 14.32 4.15 0.65
#